data_AF-A0A239FF10-F1
#
_entry.id   AF-A0A239FF10-F1
#
_cell.length_a   1.000
_cell.length_b   1.000
_cell.length_c   1.000
_cell.angle_alpha   90.00
_cell.angle_beta   90.00
_cell.angle_gamma   90.00
#
_symmetry.space_group_name_H-M   'P 1'
#
loop_
_entity.id
_entity.type
_entity.pdbx_description
1 polymer ?
#
loop_
_entity_poly.entity_id
_entity_poly.type
_entity_poly.pdbx_seq_one_letter_code
_entity_poly.pdbx_strand_id
1 'polypeptide(L)'
;MNEFKLLLRKDLFILINNIKLILKNPLRLLPYLFVVGYFSFFYFRRAKRSSASIQDVDLEQLQEAASAMDAIPDAKLYAKLAIIGGLTLLAFGVLLFQLFRATKKNISFFSMADVNMLFTAPVAPSSILVYYLIRSILPILGGSILFMLYASAQVVEQLGLEVMQVVVMGLGLAFFVFILFPIKFLIYTLHTKYGIMEHIKRGVFGFGVILLLMIVIPGVMADKFWHGMFAWLSSPWFDFFPLVGWSRAIILYPSHENLWLVGGFSLVYLLTFFMILQAVLQHAGYYYEDVLESTKSNEEAKEKVKGKKEASESAMSLNAKKQLDIPNFGFGAKALYWRNYVHSSRQDFHPFFGLYGLGFAGLGILFAALSRFDWFSHHVIYFYLLILIFIYWIAGMGRNNVGDLKKPYFILIPASWGAKFWNLIRLDLMQTLIFSSILIVPTVLIAKLSLLLIPAFVLAMLMFYLSGFAMTTVTNVGFEEGWDRKLIKPVMTIGVLLFGFLPAIGSGLFVFIISKQFAYGMIGICVGMLLVTGVMLHVAMDLISKIEFKEQEG
;
A
#
# COMPACT_ATOMS: atom_id res chain seq x y z
N MET A 1 27.26 -15.31 -26.90
CA MET A 1 26.79 -13.94 -26.58
C MET A 1 25.79 -13.33 -27.58
N ASN A 2 25.30 -14.06 -28.60
CA ASN A 2 24.28 -13.54 -29.53
C ASN A 2 22.86 -13.41 -28.90
N GLU A 3 22.59 -14.17 -27.85
CA GLU A 3 21.29 -14.23 -27.17
C GLU A 3 20.90 -12.88 -26.52
N PHE A 4 21.84 -12.26 -25.81
CA PHE A 4 21.63 -10.93 -25.20
C PHE A 4 21.32 -9.87 -26.25
N LYS A 5 22.01 -9.91 -27.40
CA LYS A 5 21.78 -8.99 -28.51
C LYS A 5 20.37 -9.16 -29.11
N LEU A 6 19.89 -10.40 -29.23
CA LEU A 6 18.53 -10.70 -29.71
C LEU A 6 17.45 -10.23 -28.73
N LEU A 7 17.64 -10.48 -27.43
CA LEU A 7 16.72 -10.02 -26.39
C LEU A 7 16.66 -8.49 -26.31
N LEU A 8 17.80 -7.82 -26.42
CA LEU A 8 17.88 -6.37 -26.46
C LEU A 8 17.17 -5.82 -27.71
N ARG A 9 17.35 -6.47 -28.87
CA ARG A 9 16.63 -6.10 -30.10
C ARG A 9 15.11 -6.26 -29.97
N LYS A 10 14.65 -7.31 -29.28
CA LYS A 10 13.22 -7.48 -28.95
C LYS A 10 12.70 -6.29 -28.14
N ASP A 11 13.40 -5.90 -27.08
CA ASP A 11 12.98 -4.80 -26.23
C ASP A 11 13.04 -3.44 -26.95
N LEU A 12 14.01 -3.25 -27.86
CA LEU A 12 14.06 -2.09 -28.74
C LEU A 12 12.83 -2.03 -29.68
N PHE A 13 12.41 -3.16 -30.26
CA PHE A 13 11.19 -3.19 -31.07
C PHE A 13 9.93 -2.91 -30.26
N ILE A 14 9.85 -3.39 -29.02
CA ILE A 14 8.75 -3.05 -28.11
C ILE A 14 8.72 -1.54 -27.85
N LEU A 15 9.89 -0.93 -27.59
CA LEU A 15 10.00 0.52 -27.42
C LEU A 15 9.53 1.28 -28.66
N ILE A 16 10.01 0.90 -29.84
CA ILE A 16 9.61 1.51 -31.12
C ILE A 16 8.10 1.37 -31.34
N ASN A 17 7.52 0.20 -31.04
CA ASN A 17 6.08 -0.02 -31.19
C ASN A 17 5.28 0.83 -30.21
N ASN A 18 5.74 0.97 -28.97
CA ASN A 18 5.12 1.88 -27.99
C ASN A 18 5.19 3.35 -28.45
N ILE A 19 6.31 3.79 -29.03
CA ILE A 19 6.45 5.13 -29.61
C ILE A 19 5.46 5.30 -30.78
N LYS A 20 5.41 4.35 -31.71
CA LYS A 20 4.44 4.37 -32.82
C LYS A 20 2.99 4.40 -32.34
N LEU A 21 2.68 3.68 -31.26
CA LEU A 21 1.35 3.68 -30.64
C LEU A 21 1.01 5.02 -29.99
N ILE A 22 1.98 5.69 -29.37
CA ILE A 22 1.83 7.05 -28.84
C ILE A 22 1.59 8.05 -29.99
N LEU A 23 2.33 7.92 -31.09
CA LEU A 23 2.14 8.77 -32.27
C LEU A 23 0.76 8.58 -32.91
N LYS A 24 0.22 7.36 -32.90
CA LYS A 24 -1.14 7.06 -33.40
C LYS A 24 -2.26 7.51 -32.45
N ASN A 25 -2.01 7.53 -31.14
CA ASN A 25 -2.99 7.98 -30.14
C ASN A 25 -2.29 8.90 -29.13
N PRO A 26 -2.26 10.22 -29.38
CA PRO A 26 -1.52 11.18 -28.56
C PRO A 26 -2.09 11.32 -27.14
N LEU A 27 -3.35 10.91 -26.89
CA LEU A 27 -3.92 10.90 -25.55
C LEU A 27 -3.14 10.00 -24.58
N ARG A 28 -2.37 9.03 -25.10
CA ARG A 28 -1.45 8.20 -24.31
C ARG A 28 -0.32 9.00 -23.66
N LEU A 29 -0.04 10.23 -24.11
CA LEU A 29 0.92 11.12 -23.48
C LEU A 29 0.39 11.79 -22.22
N LEU A 30 -0.93 11.88 -22.01
CA LEU A 30 -1.51 12.62 -20.89
C LEU A 30 -0.97 12.18 -19.51
N PRO A 31 -0.82 10.88 -19.19
CA PRO A 31 -0.21 10.47 -17.92
C PRO A 31 1.23 10.94 -17.77
N TYR A 32 2.01 10.88 -18.86
CA TYR A 32 3.41 11.31 -18.87
C TYR A 32 3.52 12.83 -18.76
N LEU A 33 2.66 13.57 -19.45
CA LEU A 33 2.53 15.03 -19.34
C LEU A 33 2.07 15.45 -17.95
N PHE A 34 1.20 14.68 -17.30
CA PHE A 34 0.81 14.94 -15.91
C PHE A 34 2.00 14.75 -14.96
N VAL A 35 2.79 13.68 -15.12
CA VAL A 35 3.98 13.44 -14.30
C VAL A 35 5.03 14.54 -14.53
N VAL A 36 5.35 14.84 -15.78
CA VAL A 36 6.29 15.91 -16.14
C VAL A 36 5.75 17.26 -15.66
N GLY A 37 4.48 17.57 -15.92
CA GLY A 37 3.82 18.79 -15.48
C GLY A 37 3.77 18.94 -13.96
N TYR A 38 3.54 17.85 -13.22
CA TYR A 38 3.62 17.83 -11.76
C TYR A 38 5.03 18.20 -11.30
N PHE A 39 6.05 17.49 -11.77
CA PHE A 39 7.44 17.80 -11.40
C PHE A 39 7.84 19.21 -11.83
N SER A 40 7.56 19.60 -13.07
CA SER A 40 7.82 20.95 -13.59
C SER A 40 7.08 22.03 -12.81
N PHE A 41 5.83 21.81 -12.37
CA PHE A 41 5.08 22.75 -11.55
C PHE A 41 5.71 22.93 -10.16
N PHE A 42 6.13 21.84 -9.51
CA PHE A 42 6.85 21.93 -8.24
C PHE A 42 8.20 22.63 -8.39
N TYR A 43 8.96 22.31 -9.43
CA TYR A 43 10.22 23.00 -9.74
C TYR A 43 10.01 24.47 -10.13
N PHE A 44 8.96 24.81 -10.89
CA PHE A 44 8.67 26.18 -11.31
C PHE A 44 8.14 27.04 -10.16
N ARG A 45 7.21 26.51 -9.34
CA ARG A 45 6.76 27.15 -8.10
C ARG A 45 7.94 27.39 -7.16
N ARG A 46 8.91 26.46 -7.14
CA ARG A 46 10.17 26.61 -6.40
C ARG A 46 11.09 27.68 -6.99
N ALA A 47 11.32 27.73 -8.30
CA ALA A 47 12.10 28.78 -8.95
C ALA A 47 11.50 30.18 -8.70
N LYS A 48 10.17 30.27 -8.66
CA LYS A 48 9.44 31.49 -8.30
C LYS A 48 9.55 31.84 -6.81
N ARG A 49 9.73 30.84 -5.92
CA ARG A 49 9.99 31.05 -4.49
C ARG A 49 11.44 31.48 -4.23
N SER A 50 12.41 30.87 -4.93
CA SER A 50 13.83 31.22 -4.87
C SER A 50 14.14 32.62 -5.44
N SER A 51 13.30 33.14 -6.33
CA SER A 51 13.38 34.54 -6.81
C SER A 51 12.62 35.53 -5.93
N ALA A 52 11.72 35.07 -5.05
CA ALA A 52 10.98 35.90 -4.10
C ALA A 52 11.57 35.87 -2.67
N SER A 53 12.56 35.02 -2.40
CA SER A 53 13.14 34.78 -1.07
C SER A 53 14.36 35.65 -0.77
N ILE A 54 14.26 36.97 -0.99
CA ILE A 54 15.17 37.94 -0.35
C ILE A 54 14.42 38.97 0.50
N GLN A 55 13.08 39.11 0.44
CA GLN A 55 12.44 40.23 1.15
C GLN A 55 11.26 39.99 2.08
N ASP A 56 10.43 38.94 1.96
CA ASP A 56 9.26 38.85 2.86
C ASP A 56 8.92 37.41 3.28
N VAL A 57 9.67 36.90 4.25
CA VAL A 57 9.18 35.83 5.14
C VAL A 57 9.50 36.27 6.55
N ASP A 58 8.46 36.47 7.37
CA ASP A 58 8.52 36.87 8.78
C ASP A 58 9.58 36.04 9.53
N LEU A 59 10.78 36.62 9.65
CA LEU A 59 11.89 36.06 10.39
C LEU A 59 11.53 35.91 11.87
N GLU A 60 10.61 36.72 12.41
CA GLU A 60 10.16 36.63 13.80
C GLU A 60 9.42 35.32 14.12
N GLN A 61 8.49 34.85 13.28
CA GLN A 61 7.74 33.61 13.56
C GLN A 61 8.59 32.34 13.36
N LEU A 62 9.53 32.37 12.42
CA LEU A 62 10.50 31.27 12.25
C LEU A 62 11.57 31.30 13.34
N GLN A 63 11.95 32.48 13.84
CA GLN A 63 12.90 32.64 14.93
C GLN A 63 12.27 32.34 16.29
N GLU A 64 10.97 32.57 16.49
CA GLU A 64 10.20 32.06 17.64
C GLU A 64 10.03 30.55 17.59
N ALA A 65 9.71 29.96 16.43
CA ALA A 65 9.63 28.50 16.29
C ALA A 65 11.01 27.81 16.42
N ALA A 66 12.07 28.45 15.94
CA ALA A 66 13.45 27.97 16.08
C ALA A 66 14.01 28.17 17.50
N SER A 67 13.70 29.29 18.16
CA SER A 67 14.10 29.54 19.55
C SER A 67 13.29 28.71 20.56
N ALA A 68 12.02 28.42 20.28
CA ALA A 68 11.24 27.44 21.04
C ALA A 68 11.77 26.00 20.85
N MET A 69 12.37 25.68 19.70
CA MET A 69 13.08 24.41 19.48
C MET A 69 14.53 24.40 20.02
N ASP A 70 15.18 25.55 20.20
CA ASP A 70 16.52 25.66 20.81
C ASP A 70 16.49 25.69 22.34
N ALA A 71 15.36 26.04 22.95
CA ALA A 71 15.20 26.08 24.40
C ALA A 71 15.10 24.70 25.08
N ILE A 72 15.02 23.61 24.31
CA ILE A 72 14.99 22.23 24.81
C ILE A 72 16.03 21.40 24.03
N PRO A 73 17.26 21.22 24.57
CA PRO A 73 18.34 20.44 23.94
C PRO A 73 17.90 19.03 23.52
N ASP A 74 16.92 18.48 24.23
CA ASP A 74 16.36 17.16 24.00
C ASP A 74 15.43 17.07 22.77
N ALA A 75 14.72 18.14 22.40
CA ALA A 75 13.68 18.10 21.36
C ALA A 75 14.26 17.90 19.95
N LYS A 76 15.36 18.60 19.62
CA LYS A 76 16.08 18.44 18.34
C LYS A 76 16.73 17.06 18.23
N LEU A 77 17.30 16.56 19.34
CA LEU A 77 17.87 15.21 19.40
C LEU A 77 16.79 14.15 19.17
N TYR A 78 15.65 14.24 19.84
CA TYR A 78 14.54 13.32 19.67
C TYR A 78 13.91 13.40 18.27
N ALA A 79 13.81 14.58 17.67
CA ALA A 79 13.36 14.71 16.29
C ALA A 79 14.29 13.98 15.31
N LYS A 80 15.61 14.12 15.48
CA LYS A 80 16.60 13.37 14.68
C LYS A 80 16.48 11.86 14.88
N LEU A 81 16.37 11.40 16.13
CA LEU A 81 16.17 9.98 16.45
C LEU A 81 14.86 9.44 15.87
N ALA A 82 13.77 10.22 15.91
CA ALA A 82 12.49 9.82 15.34
C ALA A 82 12.55 9.68 13.81
N ILE A 83 13.26 10.57 13.11
CA ILE A 83 13.45 10.49 11.66
C ILE A 83 14.27 9.25 11.28
N ILE A 84 15.42 9.04 11.95
CA ILE A 84 16.31 7.91 11.68
C ILE A 84 15.64 6.59 12.04
N GLY A 85 15.07 6.51 13.24
CA GLY A 85 14.35 5.32 13.70
C GLY A 85 13.10 5.03 12.86
N GLY A 86 12.38 6.07 12.42
CA GLY A 86 11.23 5.95 11.52
C GLY A 86 11.61 5.41 10.14
N LEU A 87 12.68 5.93 9.54
CA LEU A 87 13.22 5.41 8.27
C LEU A 87 13.62 3.94 8.38
N THR A 88 14.27 3.59 9.50
CA THR A 88 14.74 2.23 9.78
C THR A 88 13.56 1.26 9.95
N LEU A 89 12.53 1.67 10.68
CA LEU A 89 11.28 0.90 10.86
C LEU A 89 10.56 0.69 9.52
N LEU A 90 10.50 1.72 8.67
CA LEU A 90 9.92 1.62 7.33
C LEU A 90 10.71 0.61 6.47
N ALA A 91 12.04 0.69 6.47
CA ALA A 91 12.90 -0.24 5.75
C ALA A 91 12.70 -1.69 6.22
N PHE A 92 12.58 -1.93 7.52
CA PHE A 92 12.21 -3.25 8.06
C PHE A 92 10.83 -3.72 7.61
N GLY A 93 9.83 -2.85 7.64
CA GLY A 93 8.50 -3.15 7.14
C GLY A 93 8.52 -3.56 5.67
N VAL A 94 9.27 -2.83 4.83
CA VAL A 94 9.46 -3.17 3.41
C VAL A 94 10.19 -4.50 3.25
N LEU A 95 11.27 -4.75 4.00
CA LEU A 95 12.01 -6.01 3.94
C LEU A 95 11.10 -7.20 4.30
N LEU A 96 10.42 -7.15 5.45
CA LEU A 96 9.50 -8.20 5.90
C LEU A 96 8.36 -8.44 4.91
N PHE A 97 7.76 -7.37 4.41
CA PHE A 97 6.69 -7.47 3.42
C PHE A 97 7.18 -8.16 2.14
N GLN A 98 8.38 -7.81 1.67
CA GLN A 98 8.95 -8.37 0.45
C GLN A 98 9.36 -9.84 0.62
N LEU A 99 9.93 -10.21 1.78
CA LEU A 99 10.21 -11.60 2.13
C LEU A 99 8.92 -12.43 2.24
N PHE A 100 7.91 -11.92 2.94
CA PHE A 100 6.61 -12.59 3.03
C PHE A 100 5.97 -12.77 1.66
N ARG A 101 6.00 -11.73 0.81
CA ARG A 101 5.51 -11.83 -0.57
C ARG A 101 6.30 -12.85 -1.39
N ALA A 102 7.61 -12.99 -1.14
CA ALA A 102 8.44 -13.98 -1.81
C ALA A 102 8.01 -15.43 -1.50
N THR A 103 7.40 -15.68 -0.33
CA THR A 103 6.89 -17.00 0.03
C THR A 103 5.58 -17.38 -0.66
N LYS A 104 4.98 -16.48 -1.46
CA LYS A 104 3.75 -16.75 -2.21
C LYS A 104 4.08 -17.14 -3.66
N LYS A 105 3.36 -18.13 -4.22
CA LYS A 105 3.52 -18.67 -5.59
C LYS A 105 3.12 -17.68 -6.71
N ASN A 106 3.77 -16.52 -6.82
CA ASN A 106 3.41 -15.48 -7.82
C ASN A 106 4.60 -14.72 -8.42
N ILE A 107 5.84 -15.23 -8.30
CA ILE A 107 7.03 -14.51 -8.76
C ILE A 107 7.41 -14.96 -10.19
N SER A 108 6.76 -14.37 -11.19
CA SER A 108 7.19 -14.46 -12.58
C SER A 108 7.51 -13.08 -13.16
N PHE A 109 8.64 -13.00 -13.87
CA PHE A 109 9.05 -11.84 -14.67
C PHE A 109 8.60 -11.93 -16.12
N PHE A 110 8.06 -13.08 -16.53
CA PHE A 110 7.73 -13.37 -17.92
C PHE A 110 6.26 -13.09 -18.19
N SER A 111 5.97 -12.78 -19.45
CA SER A 111 4.61 -12.87 -19.99
C SER A 111 4.38 -14.27 -20.59
N MET A 112 3.12 -14.64 -20.83
CA MET A 112 2.81 -15.88 -21.56
C MET A 112 3.39 -15.90 -22.98
N ALA A 113 3.55 -14.72 -23.60
CA ALA A 113 4.24 -14.61 -24.90
C ALA A 113 5.73 -14.94 -24.78
N ASP A 114 6.38 -14.47 -23.70
CA ASP A 114 7.78 -14.78 -23.42
C ASP A 114 7.98 -16.26 -23.14
N VAL A 115 7.06 -16.90 -22.41
CA VAL A 115 7.07 -18.35 -22.19
C VAL A 115 7.07 -19.11 -23.53
N ASN A 116 6.12 -18.81 -24.42
CA ASN A 116 5.97 -19.55 -25.67
C ASN A 116 7.18 -19.42 -26.62
N MET A 117 7.86 -18.27 -26.57
CA MET A 117 8.95 -17.94 -27.50
C MET A 117 10.35 -18.14 -26.92
N LEU A 118 10.54 -17.90 -25.62
CA LEU A 118 11.86 -17.96 -24.97
C LEU A 118 12.14 -19.31 -24.32
N PHE A 119 11.11 -20.02 -23.83
CA PHE A 119 11.35 -21.29 -23.13
C PHE A 119 11.56 -22.44 -24.11
N THR A 120 11.08 -22.31 -25.34
CA THR A 120 11.33 -23.23 -26.46
C THR A 120 12.59 -22.89 -27.24
N ALA A 121 13.20 -21.73 -26.99
CA ALA A 121 14.43 -21.33 -27.65
C ALA A 121 15.62 -22.15 -27.12
N PRO A 122 16.62 -22.48 -27.98
CA PRO A 122 17.82 -23.23 -27.58
C PRO A 122 18.80 -22.32 -26.82
N VAL A 123 18.38 -21.78 -25.68
CA VAL A 123 19.12 -20.82 -24.85
C VAL A 123 19.14 -21.31 -23.41
N ALA A 124 20.28 -21.15 -22.74
CA ALA A 124 20.40 -21.53 -21.34
C ALA A 124 19.43 -20.72 -20.43
N PRO A 125 18.65 -21.38 -19.55
CA PRO A 125 17.77 -20.72 -18.59
C PRO A 125 18.44 -19.63 -17.74
N SER A 126 19.70 -19.83 -17.39
CA SER A 126 20.51 -18.87 -16.63
C SER A 126 20.74 -17.57 -17.41
N SER A 127 21.04 -17.64 -18.71
CA SER A 127 21.26 -16.47 -19.58
C SER A 127 20.01 -15.60 -19.69
N ILE A 128 18.85 -16.23 -19.93
CA ILE A 128 17.57 -15.52 -19.99
C ILE A 128 17.28 -14.88 -18.63
N LEU A 129 17.54 -15.58 -17.53
CA LEU A 129 17.29 -15.06 -16.18
C LEU A 129 18.15 -13.81 -15.87
N VAL A 130 19.46 -13.87 -16.16
CA VAL A 130 20.36 -12.70 -16.00
C VAL A 130 19.84 -11.52 -16.79
N TYR A 131 19.40 -11.74 -18.02
CA TYR A 131 18.85 -10.67 -18.85
C TYR A 131 17.63 -10.01 -18.21
N TYR A 132 16.66 -10.80 -17.70
CA TYR A 132 15.47 -10.25 -17.07
C TYR A 132 15.76 -9.58 -15.72
N LEU A 133 16.73 -10.08 -14.95
CA LEU A 133 17.21 -9.41 -13.75
C LEU A 133 17.80 -8.04 -14.10
N ILE A 134 18.69 -7.96 -15.09
CA ILE A 134 19.26 -6.68 -15.55
C ILE A 134 18.17 -5.76 -16.11
N ARG A 135 17.24 -6.29 -16.91
CA ARG A 135 16.12 -5.51 -17.44
C ARG A 135 15.24 -4.94 -16.32
N SER A 136 15.05 -5.69 -15.24
CA SER A 136 14.26 -5.23 -14.09
C SER A 136 14.92 -4.09 -13.31
N ILE A 137 16.26 -3.94 -13.40
CA ILE A 137 17.02 -2.85 -12.79
C ILE A 137 16.63 -1.49 -13.41
N LEU A 138 16.36 -1.44 -14.72
CA LEU A 138 16.08 -0.19 -15.44
C LEU A 138 14.86 0.59 -14.89
N PRO A 139 13.64 0.00 -14.75
CA PRO A 139 12.50 0.68 -14.14
C PRO A 139 12.75 1.15 -12.70
N ILE A 140 13.54 0.39 -11.93
CA ILE A 140 13.84 0.70 -10.53
C ILE A 140 14.84 1.85 -10.44
N LEU A 141 15.89 1.85 -11.26
CA LEU A 141 16.80 2.99 -11.38
C LEU A 141 16.01 4.24 -11.79
N GLY A 142 15.15 4.14 -12.80
CA GLY A 142 14.28 5.24 -13.22
C GLY A 142 13.38 5.74 -12.09
N GLY A 143 12.72 4.83 -11.36
CA GLY A 143 11.88 5.17 -10.21
C GLY A 143 12.67 5.79 -9.06
N SER A 144 13.87 5.28 -8.78
CA SER A 144 14.79 5.81 -7.75
C SER A 144 15.27 7.20 -8.12
N ILE A 145 15.63 7.44 -9.39
CA ILE A 145 16.02 8.76 -9.89
C ILE A 145 14.85 9.74 -9.77
N LEU A 146 13.65 9.36 -10.19
CA LEU A 146 12.46 10.23 -10.03
C LEU A 146 12.16 10.52 -8.55
N PHE A 147 12.29 9.52 -7.69
CA PHE A 147 12.13 9.69 -6.25
C PHE A 147 13.21 10.59 -5.66
N MET A 148 14.47 10.46 -6.09
CA MET A 148 15.56 11.32 -5.69
C MET A 148 15.36 12.75 -6.18
N LEU A 149 14.90 12.96 -7.42
CA LEU A 149 14.60 14.29 -7.95
C LEU A 149 13.49 14.94 -7.13
N TYR A 150 12.44 14.19 -6.79
CA TYR A 150 11.41 14.66 -5.88
C TYR A 150 11.93 14.97 -4.47
N ALA A 151 12.63 14.02 -3.86
CA ALA A 151 13.14 14.14 -2.49
C ALA A 151 14.14 15.28 -2.39
N SER A 152 15.06 15.40 -3.35
CA SER A 152 16.01 16.52 -3.42
C SER A 152 15.31 17.85 -3.63
N ALA A 153 14.24 17.89 -4.43
CA ALA A 153 13.45 19.12 -4.59
C ALA A 153 12.82 19.61 -3.28
N GLN A 154 12.49 18.68 -2.37
CA GLN A 154 11.83 18.99 -1.10
C GLN A 154 12.79 19.16 0.08
N VAL A 155 13.89 18.40 0.09
CA VAL A 155 14.75 18.21 1.28
C VAL A 155 16.03 19.04 1.21
N VAL A 156 16.59 19.29 0.02
CA VAL A 156 17.89 20.01 -0.14
C VAL A 156 17.85 21.41 0.47
N GLU A 157 16.73 22.12 0.34
CA GLU A 157 16.61 23.51 0.83
C GLU A 157 16.25 23.58 2.32
N GLN A 158 15.51 22.59 2.83
CA GLN A 158 15.15 22.52 4.25
C GLN A 158 16.29 22.02 5.13
N LEU A 159 17.18 21.19 4.57
CA LEU A 159 18.30 20.57 5.29
C LEU A 159 19.68 21.04 4.81
N GLY A 160 19.75 21.95 3.82
CA GLY A 160 21.02 22.47 3.29
C GLY A 160 21.93 21.40 2.65
N LEU A 161 21.36 20.34 2.07
CA LEU A 161 22.14 19.19 1.61
C LEU A 161 22.88 19.47 0.30
N GLU A 162 24.14 19.02 0.22
CA GLU A 162 24.92 19.08 -1.01
C GLU A 162 24.43 18.05 -2.05
N VAL A 163 24.64 18.32 -3.34
CA VAL A 163 24.31 17.37 -4.44
C VAL A 163 24.96 16.01 -4.21
N MET A 164 26.22 15.97 -3.76
CA MET A 164 26.92 14.72 -3.48
C MET A 164 26.23 13.91 -2.36
N GLN A 165 25.79 14.58 -1.31
CA GLN A 165 25.06 13.97 -0.20
C GLN A 165 23.75 13.32 -0.68
N VAL A 166 23.01 14.00 -1.55
CA VAL A 166 21.78 13.48 -2.17
C VAL A 166 22.04 12.24 -3.02
N VAL A 167 23.12 12.26 -3.83
CA VAL A 167 23.49 11.13 -4.69
C VAL A 167 23.84 9.90 -3.85
N VAL A 168 24.61 10.08 -2.77
CA VAL A 168 24.98 8.98 -1.86
C VAL A 168 23.75 8.41 -1.14
N MET A 169 22.83 9.26 -0.66
CA MET A 169 21.55 8.80 -0.10
C MET A 169 20.76 7.96 -1.09
N GLY A 170 20.71 8.43 -2.34
CA GLY A 170 20.12 7.73 -3.46
C GLY A 170 20.68 6.33 -3.71
N LEU A 171 22.01 6.22 -3.64
CA LEU A 171 22.72 4.97 -3.80
C LEU A 171 22.38 3.96 -2.70
N GLY A 172 22.29 4.42 -1.44
CA GLY A 172 21.87 3.56 -0.32
C GLY A 172 20.46 3.00 -0.49
N LEU A 173 19.51 3.82 -0.97
CA LEU A 173 18.16 3.40 -1.32
C LEU A 173 18.16 2.42 -2.51
N ALA A 174 18.95 2.71 -3.54
CA ALA A 174 19.05 1.89 -4.74
C ALA A 174 19.56 0.48 -4.41
N PHE A 175 20.63 0.37 -3.61
CA PHE A 175 21.13 -0.93 -3.13
C PHE A 175 20.10 -1.70 -2.32
N PHE A 176 19.36 -1.02 -1.43
CA PHE A 176 18.28 -1.65 -0.68
C PHE A 176 17.23 -2.26 -1.60
N VAL A 177 16.77 -1.54 -2.62
CA VAL A 177 15.73 -2.05 -3.52
C VAL A 177 16.28 -3.13 -4.45
N PHE A 178 17.51 -3.00 -4.95
CA PHE A 178 18.11 -3.96 -5.88
C PHE A 178 18.32 -5.33 -5.28
N ILE A 179 18.83 -5.41 -4.05
CA ILE A 179 19.15 -6.71 -3.43
C ILE A 179 17.88 -7.54 -3.17
N LEU A 180 16.71 -6.91 -3.03
CA LEU A 180 15.44 -7.61 -2.78
C LEU A 180 15.00 -8.46 -3.98
N PHE A 181 15.42 -8.14 -5.21
CA PHE A 181 15.08 -8.91 -6.41
C PHE A 181 15.72 -10.30 -6.45
N PRO A 182 17.06 -10.43 -6.39
CA PRO A 182 17.69 -11.74 -6.37
C PRO A 182 17.36 -12.52 -5.09
N ILE A 183 17.09 -11.88 -3.94
CA ILE A 183 16.59 -12.56 -2.74
C ILE A 183 15.26 -13.26 -3.00
N LYS A 184 14.29 -12.56 -3.61
CA LYS A 184 12.99 -13.16 -3.97
C LYS A 184 13.15 -14.37 -4.87
N PHE A 185 14.05 -14.25 -5.83
CA PHE A 185 14.35 -15.34 -6.72
C PHE A 185 14.96 -16.53 -5.96
N LEU A 186 15.96 -16.26 -5.13
CA LEU A 186 16.63 -17.27 -4.33
C LEU A 186 15.63 -18.08 -3.49
N ILE A 187 14.74 -17.38 -2.76
CA ILE A 187 13.67 -18.01 -1.97
C ILE A 187 12.81 -18.93 -2.83
N TYR A 188 12.45 -18.49 -4.03
CA TYR A 188 11.64 -19.29 -4.96
C TYR A 188 12.40 -20.52 -5.45
N THR A 189 13.64 -20.37 -5.94
CA THR A 189 14.45 -21.50 -6.40
C THR A 189 14.77 -22.51 -5.32
N LEU A 190 15.03 -22.05 -4.09
CA LEU A 190 15.29 -22.93 -2.95
C LEU A 190 14.05 -23.75 -2.61
N HIS A 191 12.86 -23.16 -2.72
CA HIS A 191 11.63 -23.92 -2.58
C HIS A 191 11.48 -24.96 -3.69
N THR A 192 11.61 -24.61 -4.97
CA THR A 192 11.45 -25.57 -6.05
C THR A 192 12.43 -26.74 -5.95
N LYS A 193 13.69 -26.46 -5.55
CA LYS A 193 14.72 -27.49 -5.44
C LYS A 193 14.59 -28.36 -4.19
N TYR A 194 14.32 -27.77 -3.04
CA TYR A 194 14.44 -28.46 -1.74
C TYR A 194 13.11 -28.66 -1.01
N GLY A 195 12.00 -28.10 -1.52
CA GLY A 195 10.68 -28.20 -0.87
C GLY A 195 10.56 -27.43 0.46
N ILE A 196 11.52 -26.58 0.80
CA ILE A 196 11.63 -25.95 2.14
C ILE A 196 10.74 -24.73 2.38
N MET A 197 9.68 -24.52 1.59
CA MET A 197 8.85 -23.32 1.67
C MET A 197 8.23 -23.10 3.05
N GLU A 198 7.82 -24.17 3.73
CA GLU A 198 7.25 -24.06 5.08
C GLU A 198 8.30 -23.65 6.13
N HIS A 199 9.55 -24.10 5.97
CA HIS A 199 10.66 -23.65 6.81
C HIS A 199 10.99 -22.17 6.55
N ILE A 200 10.98 -21.74 5.28
CA ILE A 200 11.17 -20.33 4.92
C ILE A 200 10.05 -19.47 5.52
N LYS A 201 8.78 -19.89 5.42
CA LYS A 201 7.64 -19.18 6.02
C LYS A 201 7.77 -19.04 7.53
N ARG A 202 8.13 -20.13 8.23
CA ARG A 202 8.41 -20.12 9.66
C ARG A 202 9.60 -19.21 10.00
N GLY A 203 10.65 -19.23 9.18
CA GLY A 203 11.82 -18.35 9.33
C GLY A 203 11.46 -16.87 9.17
N VAL A 204 10.70 -16.50 8.15
CA VAL A 204 10.23 -15.12 7.93
C VAL A 204 9.31 -14.67 9.07
N PHE A 205 8.41 -15.54 9.54
CA PHE A 205 7.56 -15.24 10.70
C PHE A 205 8.37 -15.07 11.98
N GLY A 206 9.28 -16.00 12.28
CA GLY A 206 10.18 -15.93 13.44
C GLY A 206 11.07 -14.68 13.40
N PHE A 207 11.61 -14.33 12.23
CA PHE A 207 12.35 -13.10 12.02
C PHE A 207 11.50 -11.85 12.30
N GLY A 208 10.24 -11.85 11.85
CA GLY A 208 9.28 -10.79 12.18
C GLY A 208 9.01 -10.67 13.68
N VAL A 209 8.88 -11.79 14.40
CA VAL A 209 8.72 -11.81 15.87
C VAL A 209 9.96 -11.27 16.56
N ILE A 210 11.16 -11.68 16.14
CA ILE A 210 12.43 -11.17 16.70
C ILE A 210 12.53 -9.66 16.50
N LEU A 211 12.27 -9.15 15.29
CA LEU A 211 12.28 -7.72 15.01
C LEU A 211 11.26 -6.96 15.86
N LEU A 212 10.06 -7.52 16.05
CA LEU A 212 9.04 -6.92 16.91
C LEU A 212 9.51 -6.87 18.37
N LEU A 213 10.12 -7.93 18.89
CA LEU A 213 10.69 -7.92 20.24
C LEU A 213 11.84 -6.92 20.39
N MET A 214 12.72 -6.81 19.38
CA MET A 214 13.80 -5.82 19.35
C MET A 214 13.29 -4.36 19.35
N ILE A 215 12.04 -4.13 18.95
CA ILE A 215 11.39 -2.80 18.96
C ILE A 215 10.65 -2.58 20.27
N VAL A 216 9.90 -3.59 20.73
CA VAL A 216 9.02 -3.49 21.91
C VAL A 216 9.80 -3.45 23.22
N ILE A 217 10.84 -4.28 23.39
CA ILE A 217 11.59 -4.36 24.65
C ILE A 217 12.23 -3.01 25.01
N PRO A 218 13.02 -2.36 24.13
CA PRO A 218 13.60 -1.05 24.44
C PRO A 218 12.55 0.05 24.59
N GLY A 219 11.41 -0.06 23.90
CA GLY A 219 10.30 0.86 24.07
C GLY A 219 9.67 0.78 25.46
N VAL A 220 9.45 -0.43 25.99
CA VAL A 220 8.86 -0.62 27.33
C VAL A 220 9.85 -0.29 28.45
N MET A 221 11.16 -0.42 28.21
CA MET A 221 12.19 -0.09 29.20
C MET A 221 12.44 1.42 29.37
N ALA A 222 11.88 2.26 28.50
CA ALA A 222 12.05 3.72 28.56
C ALA A 222 10.82 4.41 29.16
N ASP A 223 11.00 5.61 29.73
CA ASP A 223 9.92 6.42 30.30
C ASP A 223 8.79 6.72 29.29
N LYS A 224 9.13 6.77 28.01
CA LYS A 224 8.18 6.92 26.89
C LYS A 224 8.50 5.90 25.80
N PHE A 225 7.49 5.12 25.38
CA PHE A 225 7.63 4.04 24.40
C PHE A 225 8.45 4.44 23.17
N TRP A 226 7.98 5.50 22.50
CA TRP A 226 8.54 5.95 21.23
C TRP A 226 9.96 6.46 21.39
N HIS A 227 10.33 6.99 22.56
CA HIS A 227 11.68 7.50 22.82
C HIS A 227 12.66 6.34 22.91
N GLY A 228 12.35 5.32 23.73
CA GLY A 228 13.18 4.11 23.83
C GLY A 228 13.27 3.36 22.51
N MET A 229 12.15 3.23 21.80
CA MET A 229 12.08 2.57 20.50
C MET A 229 12.93 3.28 19.44
N PHE A 230 12.77 4.60 19.26
CA PHE A 230 13.52 5.35 18.25
C PHE A 230 14.99 5.54 18.63
N ALA A 231 15.31 5.67 19.92
CA ALA A 231 16.69 5.70 20.39
C ALA A 231 17.42 4.39 20.06
N TRP A 232 16.78 3.25 20.32
CA TRP A 232 17.33 1.93 19.98
C TRP A 232 17.51 1.74 18.48
N LEU A 233 16.46 2.02 17.69
CA LEU A 233 16.50 1.91 16.23
C LEU A 233 17.47 2.89 15.57
N SER A 234 17.83 3.98 16.24
CA SER A 234 18.81 4.97 15.77
C SER A 234 20.22 4.72 16.32
N SER A 235 20.43 3.68 17.12
CA SER A 235 21.76 3.36 17.64
C SER A 235 22.75 3.07 16.50
N PRO A 236 24.04 3.44 16.62
CA PRO A 236 25.05 3.16 15.59
C PRO A 236 25.28 1.67 15.32
N TRP A 237 25.06 0.80 16.33
CA TRP A 237 25.20 -0.64 16.16
C TRP A 237 24.21 -1.22 15.14
N PHE A 238 23.04 -0.58 14.96
CA PHE A 238 22.07 -0.99 13.96
C PHE A 238 22.56 -0.86 12.51
N ASP A 239 23.60 -0.06 12.26
CA ASP A 239 24.19 0.08 10.93
C ASP A 239 24.83 -1.25 10.45
N PHE A 240 25.18 -2.14 11.38
CA PHE A 240 25.69 -3.49 11.05
C PHE A 240 24.58 -4.50 10.72
N PHE A 241 23.32 -4.15 10.95
CA PHE A 241 22.20 -5.03 10.62
C PHE A 241 22.14 -5.27 9.10
N PRO A 242 22.13 -6.54 8.61
CA PRO A 242 22.19 -6.80 7.18
C PRO A 242 21.08 -6.13 6.37
N LEU A 243 21.44 -5.60 5.20
CA LEU A 243 20.58 -4.88 4.27
C LEU A 243 20.06 -3.53 4.83
N VAL A 244 19.20 -3.57 5.85
CA VAL A 244 18.57 -2.36 6.41
C VAL A 244 19.60 -1.45 7.06
N GLY A 245 20.47 -1.99 7.91
CA GLY A 245 21.54 -1.25 8.58
C GLY A 245 22.56 -0.72 7.58
N TRP A 246 23.01 -1.54 6.64
CA TRP A 246 23.98 -1.12 5.62
C TRP A 246 23.44 0.03 4.75
N SER A 247 22.16 -0.03 4.35
CA SER A 247 21.53 1.05 3.59
C SER A 247 21.31 2.29 4.45
N ARG A 248 20.92 2.12 5.72
CA ARG A 248 20.83 3.21 6.68
C ARG A 248 22.17 3.93 6.81
N ALA A 249 23.26 3.19 6.98
CA ALA A 249 24.62 3.72 7.08
C ALA A 249 25.01 4.56 5.86
N ILE A 250 24.65 4.12 4.65
CA ILE A 250 24.88 4.88 3.41
C ILE A 250 23.98 6.12 3.33
N ILE A 251 22.69 5.99 3.69
CA ILE A 251 21.72 7.10 3.67
C ILE A 251 22.07 8.17 4.71
N LEU A 252 22.68 7.80 5.83
CA LEU A 252 23.10 8.73 6.87
C LEU A 252 24.44 9.41 6.58
N TYR A 253 24.98 9.30 5.36
CA TYR A 253 26.16 10.03 4.93
C TYR A 253 26.14 11.54 5.26
N PRO A 254 25.03 12.29 5.11
CA PRO A 254 25.01 13.71 5.51
C PRO A 254 25.23 13.95 7.01
N SER A 255 25.06 12.93 7.87
CA SER A 255 25.24 13.06 9.32
C SER A 255 26.66 12.81 9.79
N HIS A 256 27.45 12.00 9.07
CA HIS A 256 28.80 11.60 9.49
C HIS A 256 29.89 11.91 8.47
N GLU A 257 29.54 12.25 7.22
CA GLU A 257 30.40 12.63 6.09
C GLU A 257 31.59 11.69 5.79
N ASN A 258 31.56 10.49 6.38
CA ASN A 258 32.59 9.48 6.26
C ASN A 258 32.40 8.59 5.02
N LEU A 259 33.18 8.88 3.96
CA LEU A 259 33.16 8.11 2.71
C LEU A 259 33.70 6.67 2.86
N TRP A 260 34.59 6.40 3.82
CA TRP A 260 35.11 5.05 4.05
C TRP A 260 34.02 4.11 4.56
N LEU A 261 33.16 4.63 5.45
CA LEU A 261 32.01 3.89 5.97
C LEU A 261 31.01 3.57 4.85
N VAL A 262 30.71 4.55 3.99
CA VAL A 262 29.89 4.35 2.79
C VAL A 262 30.52 3.31 1.86
N GLY A 263 31.82 3.43 1.58
CA GLY A 263 32.55 2.50 0.72
C GLY A 263 32.57 1.07 1.28
N GLY A 264 32.79 0.91 2.59
CA GLY A 264 32.79 -0.37 3.28
C GLY A 264 31.44 -1.07 3.19
N PHE A 265 30.35 -0.40 3.56
CA PHE A 265 29.01 -0.97 3.46
C PHE A 265 28.58 -1.22 2.01
N SER A 266 28.98 -0.36 1.07
CA SER A 266 28.75 -0.57 -0.37
C SER A 266 29.45 -1.83 -0.87
N LEU A 267 30.69 -2.08 -0.45
CA LEU A 267 31.44 -3.29 -0.80
C LEU A 267 30.77 -4.55 -0.25
N VAL A 268 30.37 -4.54 1.03
CA VAL A 268 29.63 -5.66 1.64
C VAL A 268 28.30 -5.90 0.91
N TYR A 269 27.62 -4.84 0.50
CA TYR A 269 26.41 -4.91 -0.31
C TYR A 269 26.64 -5.61 -1.65
N LEU A 270 27.68 -5.20 -2.38
CA LEU A 270 28.03 -5.77 -3.68
C LEU A 270 28.44 -7.23 -3.54
N LEU A 271 29.27 -7.57 -2.54
CA LEU A 271 29.67 -8.96 -2.27
C LEU A 271 28.44 -9.84 -1.98
N THR A 272 27.56 -9.38 -1.09
CA THR A 272 26.31 -10.10 -0.77
C THR A 272 25.43 -10.27 -2.01
N PHE A 273 25.32 -9.22 -2.83
CA PHE A 273 24.56 -9.26 -4.08
C PHE A 273 25.14 -10.30 -5.06
N PHE A 274 26.46 -10.31 -5.26
CA PHE A 274 27.12 -11.31 -6.13
C PHE A 274 26.97 -12.74 -5.60
N MET A 275 27.09 -12.96 -4.30
CA MET A 275 26.88 -14.28 -3.68
C MET A 275 25.46 -14.79 -3.92
N ILE A 276 24.45 -13.93 -3.70
CA ILE A 276 23.05 -14.29 -3.95
C ILE A 276 22.84 -14.56 -5.44
N LEU A 277 23.36 -13.71 -6.33
CA LEU A 277 23.25 -13.93 -7.77
C LEU A 277 23.88 -15.25 -8.22
N GLN A 278 25.06 -15.60 -7.71
CA GLN A 278 25.67 -16.90 -8.04
C GLN A 278 24.81 -18.08 -7.57
N ALA A 279 24.28 -18.02 -6.35
CA ALA A 279 23.37 -19.05 -5.83
C ALA A 279 22.10 -19.16 -6.68
N VAL A 280 21.56 -18.04 -7.15
CA VAL A 280 20.42 -17.97 -8.07
C VAL A 280 20.74 -18.65 -9.41
N LEU A 281 21.90 -18.34 -10.00
CA LEU A 281 22.29 -18.84 -11.32
C LEU A 281 22.57 -20.34 -11.34
N GLN A 282 23.16 -20.88 -10.27
CA GLN A 282 23.39 -22.32 -10.13
C GLN A 282 22.07 -23.13 -10.12
N HIS A 283 20.96 -22.50 -9.71
CA HIS A 283 19.66 -23.16 -9.56
C HIS A 283 18.61 -22.70 -10.58
N ALA A 284 19.02 -21.94 -11.60
CA ALA A 284 18.11 -21.33 -12.56
C ALA A 284 17.29 -22.34 -13.37
N GLY A 285 17.78 -23.56 -13.62
CA GLY A 285 17.03 -24.57 -14.39
C GLY A 285 15.69 -24.93 -13.75
N TYR A 286 15.68 -25.20 -12.44
CA TYR A 286 14.49 -25.55 -11.68
C TYR A 286 13.43 -24.44 -11.67
N TYR A 287 13.85 -23.18 -11.79
CA TYR A 287 12.92 -22.05 -11.84
C TYR A 287 11.97 -22.12 -13.03
N TYR A 288 12.44 -22.54 -14.21
CA TYR A 288 11.68 -22.39 -15.45
C TYR A 288 10.42 -23.24 -15.51
N GLU A 289 10.46 -24.44 -14.94
CA GLU A 289 9.31 -25.36 -14.94
C GLU A 289 8.17 -24.81 -14.08
N ASP A 290 8.47 -24.35 -12.86
CA ASP A 290 7.45 -23.80 -11.95
C ASP A 290 6.95 -22.41 -12.40
N VAL A 291 7.74 -21.68 -13.17
CA VAL A 291 7.39 -20.33 -13.63
C VAL A 291 6.29 -20.34 -14.68
N LEU A 292 6.10 -21.45 -15.39
CA LEU A 292 4.96 -21.62 -16.29
C LEU A 292 3.63 -21.46 -15.55
N GLU A 293 3.47 -22.16 -14.42
CA GLU A 293 2.26 -22.10 -13.60
C GLU A 293 2.02 -20.68 -13.05
N SER A 294 3.07 -20.04 -12.52
CA SER A 294 2.95 -18.67 -11.98
C SER A 294 2.74 -17.61 -13.06
N THR A 295 3.32 -17.79 -14.27
CA THR A 295 3.10 -16.89 -15.41
C THR A 295 1.68 -17.00 -15.93
N LYS A 296 1.15 -18.23 -16.03
CA LYS A 296 -0.25 -18.48 -16.40
C LYS A 296 -1.20 -17.85 -15.40
N SER A 297 -0.99 -18.06 -14.09
CA SER A 297 -1.76 -17.43 -13.02
C SER A 297 -1.72 -15.89 -13.09
N ASN A 298 -0.55 -15.31 -13.34
CA ASN A 298 -0.39 -13.86 -13.48
C ASN A 298 -1.11 -13.30 -14.73
N GLU A 299 -1.09 -14.03 -15.85
CA GLU A 299 -1.79 -13.61 -17.06
C GLU A 299 -3.31 -13.76 -16.90
N GLU A 300 -3.78 -14.84 -16.29
CA GLU A 300 -5.18 -14.99 -15.88
C GLU A 300 -5.61 -13.83 -14.95
N ALA A 301 -4.77 -13.44 -13.98
CA ALA A 301 -5.04 -12.28 -13.13
C ALA A 301 -5.12 -10.96 -13.94
N LYS A 302 -4.26 -10.77 -14.95
CA LYS A 302 -4.33 -9.60 -15.85
C LYS A 302 -5.58 -9.62 -16.73
N GLU A 303 -5.96 -10.79 -17.25
CA GLU A 303 -7.18 -10.96 -18.05
C GLU A 303 -8.44 -10.73 -17.21
N LYS A 304 -8.44 -11.16 -15.94
CA LYS A 304 -9.49 -10.87 -14.94
C LYS A 304 -9.63 -9.37 -14.69
N VAL A 305 -8.53 -8.64 -14.49
CA VAL A 305 -8.54 -7.17 -14.33
C VAL A 305 -9.03 -6.46 -15.58
N LYS A 306 -8.77 -7.02 -16.77
CA LYS A 306 -9.28 -6.51 -18.06
C LYS A 306 -10.74 -6.89 -18.32
N GLY A 307 -11.39 -7.64 -17.43
CA GLY A 307 -12.78 -8.10 -17.57
C GLY A 307 -12.99 -9.15 -18.66
N LYS A 308 -11.92 -9.78 -19.18
CA LYS A 308 -11.99 -10.73 -20.31
C LYS A 308 -12.19 -12.19 -19.89
N LYS A 309 -11.96 -12.54 -18.62
CA LYS A 309 -12.19 -13.88 -18.07
C LYS A 309 -12.78 -13.81 -16.66
N GLU A 310 -13.49 -14.87 -16.31
CA GLU A 310 -14.10 -15.06 -14.99
C GLU A 310 -13.08 -14.83 -13.88
N ALA A 311 -13.43 -13.93 -12.96
CA ALA A 311 -12.72 -13.82 -11.70
C ALA A 311 -12.92 -15.12 -10.92
N SER A 312 -12.00 -16.07 -11.02
CA SER A 312 -11.87 -17.09 -9.99
C SER A 312 -11.35 -16.41 -8.72
N GLU A 313 -12.25 -16.30 -7.75
CA GLU A 313 -12.18 -15.54 -6.50
C GLU A 313 -11.38 -16.26 -5.38
N SER A 314 -10.49 -17.19 -5.76
CA SER A 314 -9.82 -18.12 -4.83
C SER A 314 -8.43 -17.65 -4.36
N ALA A 315 -7.87 -16.57 -4.90
CA ALA A 315 -6.46 -16.20 -4.65
C ALA A 315 -6.15 -15.79 -3.18
N MET A 316 -7.17 -15.68 -2.32
CA MET A 316 -7.00 -15.37 -0.90
C MET A 316 -7.99 -16.12 0.01
N SER A 317 -8.52 -17.28 -0.42
CA SER A 317 -9.40 -18.03 0.48
C SER A 317 -8.55 -18.89 1.44
N LEU A 318 -8.59 -18.58 2.74
CA LEU A 318 -7.92 -19.38 3.77
C LEU A 318 -8.47 -20.82 3.81
N ASN A 319 -9.72 -21.01 3.36
CA ASN A 319 -10.47 -22.26 3.46
C ASN A 319 -11.04 -22.72 2.10
N ALA A 320 -10.23 -22.69 1.03
CA ALA A 320 -10.63 -23.07 -0.34
C ALA A 320 -11.30 -24.46 -0.45
N LYS A 321 -10.98 -25.37 0.49
CA LYS A 321 -11.43 -26.77 0.52
C LYS A 321 -12.58 -27.05 1.49
N LYS A 322 -13.11 -26.05 2.20
CA LYS A 322 -14.18 -26.26 3.17
C LYS A 322 -15.48 -26.59 2.43
N GLN A 323 -15.90 -27.85 2.47
CA GLN A 323 -17.26 -28.22 2.10
C GLN A 323 -18.19 -27.65 3.18
N LEU A 324 -19.09 -26.78 2.74
CA LEU A 324 -20.05 -26.12 3.60
C LEU A 324 -21.41 -26.68 3.21
N ASP A 325 -22.01 -27.46 4.10
CA ASP A 325 -23.39 -27.92 3.98
C ASP A 325 -24.32 -26.83 4.51
N ILE A 326 -24.61 -25.85 3.65
CA ILE A 326 -25.46 -24.72 4.02
C ILE A 326 -26.74 -24.81 3.19
N PRO A 327 -27.94 -24.77 3.81
CA PRO A 327 -29.20 -24.86 3.08
C PRO A 327 -29.31 -23.78 2.00
N ASN A 328 -29.95 -24.11 0.88
CA ASN A 328 -30.27 -23.13 -0.15
C ASN A 328 -31.18 -22.06 0.45
N PHE A 329 -30.69 -20.82 0.54
CA PHE A 329 -31.42 -19.72 1.18
C PHE A 329 -31.53 -18.50 0.27
N GLY A 330 -32.75 -17.96 0.19
CA GLY A 330 -33.06 -16.70 -0.48
C GLY A 330 -33.50 -16.85 -1.94
N PHE A 331 -34.56 -16.11 -2.29
CA PHE A 331 -35.04 -15.93 -3.67
C PHE A 331 -34.79 -14.48 -4.12
N GLY A 332 -34.60 -14.27 -5.42
CA GLY A 332 -34.41 -12.95 -6.03
C GLY A 332 -33.18 -12.20 -5.48
N ALA A 333 -33.34 -10.92 -5.12
CA ALA A 333 -32.23 -10.09 -4.63
C ALA A 333 -31.55 -10.62 -3.35
N LYS A 334 -32.26 -11.38 -2.51
CA LYS A 334 -31.69 -11.98 -1.28
C LYS A 334 -30.64 -13.06 -1.59
N ALA A 335 -30.69 -13.66 -2.78
CA ALA A 335 -29.69 -14.64 -3.21
C ALA A 335 -28.29 -14.02 -3.37
N LEU A 336 -28.21 -12.71 -3.67
CA LEU A 336 -26.93 -11.99 -3.76
C LEU A 336 -26.24 -11.90 -2.39
N TYR A 337 -27.01 -11.56 -1.35
CA TYR A 337 -26.51 -11.58 0.03
C TYR A 337 -26.03 -12.98 0.40
N TRP A 338 -26.84 -14.00 0.10
CA TRP A 338 -26.52 -15.38 0.44
C TRP A 338 -25.27 -15.89 -0.26
N ARG A 339 -25.11 -15.58 -1.55
CA ARG A 339 -23.88 -15.90 -2.29
C ARG A 339 -22.65 -15.28 -1.63
N ASN A 340 -22.73 -13.99 -1.30
CA ASN A 340 -21.62 -13.29 -0.65
C ASN A 340 -21.30 -13.89 0.73
N TYR A 341 -22.32 -14.34 1.46
CA TYR A 341 -22.17 -15.02 2.74
C TYR A 341 -21.45 -16.36 2.60
N VAL A 342 -21.90 -17.23 1.67
CA VAL A 342 -21.26 -18.53 1.38
C VAL A 342 -19.81 -18.32 0.93
N HIS A 343 -19.58 -17.29 0.12
CA HIS A 343 -18.24 -16.95 -0.36
C HIS A 343 -17.31 -16.52 0.78
N SER A 344 -17.74 -15.58 1.62
CA SER A 344 -16.99 -15.15 2.79
C SER A 344 -16.73 -16.30 3.77
N SER A 345 -17.67 -17.25 3.89
CA SER A 345 -17.51 -18.49 4.68
C SER A 345 -16.36 -19.38 4.19
N ARG A 346 -16.04 -19.33 2.89
CA ARG A 346 -14.91 -20.07 2.29
C ARG A 346 -13.60 -19.27 2.36
N GLN A 347 -13.68 -17.95 2.47
CA GLN A 347 -12.50 -17.09 2.50
C GLN A 347 -11.91 -16.94 3.89
N ASP A 348 -12.73 -16.79 4.92
CA ASP A 348 -12.32 -16.50 6.30
C ASP A 348 -12.72 -17.61 7.29
N PHE A 349 -12.29 -17.45 8.55
CA PHE A 349 -12.69 -18.34 9.65
C PHE A 349 -14.21 -18.28 9.90
N HIS A 350 -14.78 -17.06 9.88
CA HIS A 350 -16.20 -16.83 10.03
C HIS A 350 -16.69 -15.74 9.06
N PRO A 351 -17.92 -15.83 8.51
CA PRO A 351 -18.42 -14.87 7.50
C PRO A 351 -18.63 -13.47 8.04
N PHE A 352 -18.77 -13.31 9.36
CA PHE A 352 -18.95 -12.00 9.99
C PHE A 352 -17.68 -11.46 10.66
N PHE A 353 -16.67 -12.31 10.94
CA PHE A 353 -15.43 -11.91 11.60
C PHE A 353 -14.23 -12.48 10.82
N GLY A 354 -13.53 -11.61 10.08
CA GLY A 354 -12.28 -11.95 9.43
C GLY A 354 -11.11 -11.93 10.42
N LEU A 355 -10.09 -12.77 10.20
CA LEU A 355 -8.91 -12.86 11.07
C LEU A 355 -8.17 -11.52 11.19
N TYR A 356 -8.05 -10.79 10.08
CA TYR A 356 -7.44 -9.46 10.06
C TYR A 356 -8.25 -8.42 10.83
N GLY A 357 -9.58 -8.48 10.73
CA GLY A 357 -10.48 -7.63 11.52
C GLY A 357 -10.32 -7.90 13.02
N LEU A 358 -10.25 -9.16 13.44
CA LEU A 358 -9.98 -9.49 14.84
C LEU A 358 -8.59 -9.02 15.30
N GLY A 359 -7.58 -9.10 14.44
CA GLY A 359 -6.24 -8.56 14.73
C GLY A 359 -6.24 -7.05 14.99
N PHE A 360 -6.93 -6.28 14.13
CA PHE A 360 -7.08 -4.83 14.35
C PHE A 360 -7.92 -4.52 15.60
N ALA A 361 -9.02 -5.24 15.83
CA ALA A 361 -9.80 -5.06 17.05
C ALA A 361 -8.97 -5.35 18.30
N GLY A 362 -8.18 -6.43 18.28
CA GLY A 362 -7.25 -6.78 19.36
C GLY A 362 -6.20 -5.72 19.62
N LEU A 363 -5.63 -5.10 18.57
CA LEU A 363 -4.70 -3.98 18.71
C LEU A 363 -5.37 -2.75 19.35
N GLY A 364 -6.61 -2.43 18.98
CA GLY A 364 -7.37 -1.35 19.60
C GLY A 364 -7.60 -1.58 21.10
N ILE A 365 -7.98 -2.80 21.48
CA ILE A 365 -8.18 -3.22 22.87
C ILE A 365 -6.84 -3.17 23.64
N LEU A 366 -5.75 -3.62 23.02
CA LEU A 366 -4.42 -3.57 23.60
C LEU A 366 -3.98 -2.12 23.84
N PHE A 367 -4.19 -1.20 22.90
CA PHE A 367 -3.93 0.22 23.11
C PHE A 367 -4.82 0.82 24.21
N ALA A 368 -6.07 0.37 24.33
CA ALA A 368 -6.94 0.78 25.43
C ALA A 368 -6.41 0.34 26.80
N ALA A 369 -5.92 -0.89 26.89
CA ALA A 369 -5.31 -1.42 28.10
C ALA A 369 -4.00 -0.69 28.44
N LEU A 370 -3.14 -0.46 27.44
CA LEU A 370 -1.88 0.26 27.60
C LEU A 370 -2.12 1.71 28.04
N SER A 371 -3.20 2.35 27.58
CA SER A 371 -3.57 3.72 27.96
C SER A 371 -3.96 3.90 29.42
N ARG A 372 -4.04 2.81 30.21
CA ARG A 372 -4.16 2.92 31.67
C ARG A 372 -2.82 3.20 32.37
N PHE A 373 -1.71 3.02 31.67
CA PHE A 373 -0.40 3.35 32.19
C PHE A 373 -0.02 4.78 31.79
N ASP A 374 0.58 5.52 32.72
CA ASP A 374 0.85 6.96 32.58
C ASP A 374 1.73 7.33 31.36
N TRP A 375 2.53 6.39 30.87
CA TRP A 375 3.42 6.56 29.73
C TRP A 375 2.72 6.43 28.35
N PHE A 376 1.46 5.97 28.29
CA PHE A 376 0.72 5.77 27.04
C PHE A 376 -0.51 6.68 26.96
N SER A 377 -0.40 7.74 26.15
CA SER A 377 -1.46 8.74 26.02
C SER A 377 -2.68 8.25 25.22
N HIS A 378 -3.87 8.65 25.66
CA HIS A 378 -5.14 8.45 24.93
C HIS A 378 -5.14 9.03 23.51
N HIS A 379 -4.26 9.99 23.21
CA HIS A 379 -4.10 10.54 21.85
C HIS A 379 -3.70 9.47 20.83
N VAL A 380 -2.95 8.44 21.26
CA VAL A 380 -2.56 7.33 20.38
C VAL A 380 -3.78 6.51 19.95
N ILE A 381 -4.76 6.33 20.83
CA ILE A 381 -6.03 5.66 20.52
C ILE A 381 -6.81 6.48 19.49
N TYR A 382 -6.95 7.79 19.70
CA TYR A 382 -7.66 8.67 18.76
C TYR A 382 -7.04 8.65 17.37
N PHE A 383 -5.71 8.72 17.30
CA PHE A 383 -4.97 8.62 16.04
C PHE A 383 -5.17 7.25 15.36
N TYR A 384 -5.14 6.16 16.14
CA TYR A 384 -5.41 4.82 15.66
C TYR A 384 -6.82 4.68 15.06
N LEU A 385 -7.85 5.23 15.73
CA LEU A 385 -9.22 5.23 15.23
C LEU A 385 -9.34 5.98 13.90
N LEU A 386 -8.69 7.13 13.75
CA LEU A 386 -8.67 7.88 12.48
C LEU A 386 -7.99 7.10 11.34
N ILE A 387 -6.88 6.42 11.63
CA ILE A 387 -6.22 5.55 10.65
C ILE A 387 -7.15 4.42 10.22
N LEU A 388 -7.86 3.78 11.14
CA LEU A 388 -8.78 2.70 10.81
C LEU A 388 -9.94 3.15 9.92
N ILE A 389 -10.47 4.35 10.17
CA ILE A 389 -11.50 4.96 9.30
C ILE A 389 -10.97 5.12 7.88
N PHE A 390 -9.74 5.63 7.73
CA PHE A 390 -9.09 5.77 6.42
C PHE A 390 -8.84 4.42 5.73
N ILE A 391 -8.38 3.41 6.48
CA ILE A 391 -8.19 2.04 5.95
C ILE A 391 -9.52 1.46 5.46
N TYR A 392 -10.63 1.69 6.16
CA TYR A 392 -11.93 1.17 5.76
C TYR A 392 -12.52 1.86 4.52
N TRP A 393 -12.17 3.13 4.27
CA TRP A 393 -12.44 3.75 2.98
C TRP A 393 -11.68 3.07 1.84
N ILE A 394 -10.39 2.75 2.04
CA ILE A 394 -9.60 1.98 1.07
C ILE A 394 -10.20 0.58 0.88
N ALA A 395 -10.67 -0.06 1.95
CA ALA A 395 -11.32 -1.37 1.89
C ALA A 395 -12.61 -1.32 1.05
N GLY A 396 -13.43 -0.27 1.19
CA GLY A 396 -14.59 -0.02 0.34
C GLY A 396 -14.20 0.11 -1.14
N MET A 397 -13.10 0.82 -1.43
CA MET A 397 -12.57 0.96 -2.79
C MET A 397 -12.01 -0.34 -3.38
N GLY A 398 -11.52 -1.24 -2.53
CA GLY A 398 -10.89 -2.51 -2.91
C GLY A 398 -11.87 -3.66 -3.16
N ARG A 399 -13.19 -3.44 -3.09
CA ARG A 399 -14.17 -4.54 -3.13
C ARG A 399 -14.36 -5.11 -4.54
N ASN A 400 -14.10 -6.42 -4.68
CA ASN A 400 -14.19 -7.15 -5.96
C ASN A 400 -15.63 -7.33 -6.49
N ASN A 401 -16.64 -7.24 -5.63
CA ASN A 401 -18.05 -7.46 -5.99
C ASN A 401 -18.61 -6.36 -6.91
N VAL A 402 -17.92 -5.23 -7.10
CA VAL A 402 -18.33 -4.19 -8.05
C VAL A 402 -18.30 -4.70 -9.50
N GLY A 403 -17.46 -5.69 -9.80
CA GLY A 403 -17.46 -6.37 -11.11
C GLY A 403 -18.71 -7.22 -11.37
N ASP A 404 -19.42 -7.64 -10.30
CA ASP A 404 -20.64 -8.44 -10.42
C ASP A 404 -21.83 -7.64 -10.94
N LEU A 405 -21.78 -6.32 -10.81
CA LEU A 405 -22.85 -5.42 -11.25
C LEU A 405 -23.07 -5.46 -12.76
N LYS A 406 -22.05 -5.87 -13.52
CA LYS A 406 -22.09 -5.99 -14.99
C LYS A 406 -22.37 -7.43 -15.47
N LYS A 407 -22.61 -8.37 -14.55
CA LYS A 407 -22.77 -9.77 -14.92
C LYS A 407 -24.23 -10.07 -15.31
N PRO A 408 -24.49 -10.92 -16.31
CA PRO A 408 -25.85 -11.21 -16.78
C PRO A 408 -26.79 -11.68 -15.68
N TYR A 409 -26.32 -12.53 -14.76
CA TYR A 409 -27.17 -13.03 -13.67
C TYR A 409 -27.67 -11.91 -12.74
N PHE A 410 -26.94 -10.81 -12.61
CA PHE A 410 -27.31 -9.74 -11.69
C PHE A 410 -28.42 -8.87 -12.30
N ILE A 411 -28.36 -8.69 -13.62
CA ILE A 411 -29.34 -7.96 -14.42
C ILE A 411 -30.63 -8.79 -14.52
N LEU A 412 -30.53 -10.10 -14.77
CA LEU A 412 -31.67 -11.01 -14.94
C LEU A 412 -32.48 -11.29 -13.67
N ILE A 413 -32.02 -10.91 -12.47
CA ILE A 413 -32.81 -11.10 -11.25
C ILE A 413 -34.05 -10.19 -11.27
N PRO A 414 -35.27 -10.73 -11.11
CA PRO A 414 -36.51 -9.93 -11.13
C PRO A 414 -36.70 -9.22 -9.78
N ALA A 415 -35.97 -8.12 -9.57
CA ALA A 415 -36.07 -7.27 -8.38
C ALA A 415 -35.69 -5.82 -8.74
N SER A 416 -36.10 -4.85 -7.92
CA SER A 416 -35.69 -3.46 -8.13
C SER A 416 -34.18 -3.28 -7.93
N TRP A 417 -33.61 -2.33 -8.66
CA TRP A 417 -32.19 -1.97 -8.59
C TRP A 417 -31.70 -1.77 -7.14
N GLY A 418 -32.41 -0.93 -6.38
CA GLY A 418 -32.07 -0.66 -4.99
C GLY A 418 -32.04 -1.92 -4.12
N ALA A 419 -32.98 -2.85 -4.31
CA ALA A 419 -33.00 -4.11 -3.58
C ALA A 419 -31.80 -5.01 -3.94
N LYS A 420 -31.40 -5.07 -5.22
CA LYS A 420 -30.20 -5.79 -5.67
C LYS A 420 -28.93 -5.19 -5.04
N PHE A 421 -28.80 -3.85 -5.10
CA PHE A 421 -27.67 -3.10 -4.57
C PHE A 421 -27.50 -3.30 -3.06
N TRP A 422 -28.56 -3.06 -2.27
CA TRP A 422 -28.49 -3.19 -0.82
C TRP A 422 -28.21 -4.61 -0.36
N ASN A 423 -28.76 -5.64 -1.04
CA ASN A 423 -28.45 -7.03 -0.71
C ASN A 423 -27.02 -7.43 -1.10
N LEU A 424 -26.45 -6.85 -2.16
CA LEU A 424 -25.06 -7.08 -2.53
C LEU A 424 -24.10 -6.59 -1.45
N ILE A 425 -24.30 -5.37 -0.93
CA ILE A 425 -23.41 -4.77 0.08
C ILE A 425 -23.76 -5.12 1.53
N ARG A 426 -24.92 -5.76 1.76
CA ARG A 426 -25.43 -6.05 3.10
C ARG A 426 -24.43 -6.77 4.00
N LEU A 427 -23.75 -7.79 3.48
CA LEU A 427 -22.76 -8.54 4.27
C LEU A 427 -21.61 -7.63 4.72
N ASP A 428 -21.14 -6.75 3.84
CA ASP A 428 -20.01 -5.87 4.11
C ASP A 428 -20.36 -4.81 5.15
N LEU A 429 -21.60 -4.29 5.10
CA LEU A 429 -22.12 -3.39 6.14
C LEU A 429 -22.24 -4.08 7.49
N MET A 430 -22.71 -5.34 7.51
CA MET A 430 -22.78 -6.13 8.75
C MET A 430 -21.39 -6.41 9.31
N GLN A 431 -20.44 -6.84 8.49
CA GLN A 431 -19.04 -7.06 8.89
C GLN A 431 -18.42 -5.78 9.46
N THR A 432 -18.62 -4.64 8.79
CA THR A 432 -18.08 -3.34 9.24
C THR A 432 -18.70 -2.89 10.56
N LEU A 433 -20.01 -3.06 10.73
CA LEU A 433 -20.74 -2.72 11.96
C LEU A 433 -20.26 -3.59 13.13
N ILE A 434 -20.16 -4.89 12.91
CA ILE A 434 -19.71 -5.86 13.92
C ILE A 434 -18.27 -5.57 14.32
N PHE A 435 -17.35 -5.41 13.35
CA PHE A 435 -15.96 -5.09 13.61
C PHE A 435 -15.81 -3.79 14.40
N SER A 436 -16.45 -2.71 13.94
CA SER A 436 -16.35 -1.41 14.59
C SER A 436 -16.91 -1.44 16.01
N SER A 437 -17.99 -2.19 16.26
CA SER A 437 -18.58 -2.38 17.59
C SER A 437 -17.68 -3.18 18.53
N ILE A 438 -17.15 -4.32 18.07
CA ILE A 438 -16.22 -5.17 18.86
C ILE A 438 -14.95 -4.40 19.21
N LEU A 439 -14.49 -3.51 18.34
CA LEU A 439 -13.33 -2.68 18.61
C LEU A 439 -13.65 -1.55 19.59
N ILE A 440 -14.66 -0.72 19.29
CA ILE A 440 -14.86 0.54 20.01
C ILE A 440 -15.45 0.35 21.39
N VAL A 441 -16.36 -0.61 21.58
CA VAL A 441 -17.06 -0.80 22.86
C VAL A 441 -16.08 -1.16 23.98
N PRO A 442 -15.24 -2.20 23.84
CA PRO A 442 -14.25 -2.50 24.87
C PRO A 442 -13.18 -1.40 24.98
N THR A 443 -12.76 -0.80 23.86
CA THR A 443 -11.75 0.27 23.87
C THR A 443 -12.19 1.47 24.71
N VAL A 444 -13.43 1.94 24.52
CA VAL A 444 -13.97 3.08 25.28
C VAL A 444 -14.16 2.74 26.76
N LEU A 445 -14.65 1.53 27.07
CA LEU A 445 -14.86 1.09 28.45
C LEU A 445 -13.54 0.89 29.21
N ILE A 446 -12.52 0.31 28.58
CA ILE A 446 -11.23 0.03 29.21
C ILE A 446 -10.44 1.31 29.45
N ALA A 447 -10.40 2.21 28.46
CA ALA A 447 -9.66 3.47 28.52
C ALA A 447 -10.45 4.62 29.18
N LYS A 448 -11.70 4.37 29.62
CA LYS A 448 -12.62 5.35 30.22
C LYS A 448 -12.80 6.61 29.35
N LEU A 449 -12.96 6.40 28.04
CA LEU A 449 -13.21 7.48 27.08
C LEU A 449 -14.69 7.91 27.09
N SER A 450 -15.01 9.00 26.40
CA SER A 450 -16.40 9.44 26.24
C SER A 450 -17.24 8.37 25.55
N LEU A 451 -18.39 8.02 26.15
CA LEU A 451 -19.35 7.05 25.60
C LEU A 451 -19.90 7.47 24.23
N LEU A 452 -19.91 8.77 23.95
CA LEU A 452 -20.35 9.33 22.67
C LEU A 452 -19.46 8.90 21.50
N LEU A 453 -18.23 8.47 21.78
CA LEU A 453 -17.30 7.96 20.77
C LEU A 453 -17.79 6.65 20.14
N ILE A 454 -18.57 5.84 20.87
CA ILE A 454 -19.09 4.55 20.39
C ILE A 454 -19.96 4.74 19.13
N PRO A 455 -21.10 5.47 19.19
CA PRO A 455 -21.93 5.66 18.01
C PRO A 455 -21.21 6.49 16.94
N ALA A 456 -20.42 7.49 17.31
CA ALA A 456 -19.70 8.33 16.34
C ALA A 456 -18.71 7.50 15.50
N PHE A 457 -17.91 6.63 16.13
CA PHE A 457 -16.94 5.81 15.41
C PHE A 457 -17.62 4.79 14.49
N VAL A 458 -18.66 4.11 14.96
CA VAL A 458 -19.41 3.13 14.14
C VAL A 458 -20.03 3.81 12.91
N LEU A 459 -20.63 4.99 13.09
CA LEU A 459 -21.20 5.76 11.98
C LEU A 459 -20.11 6.25 11.01
N ALA A 460 -19.00 6.79 11.51
CA ALA A 460 -17.87 7.20 10.67
C ALA A 460 -17.38 6.02 9.80
N MET A 461 -17.14 4.85 10.42
CA MET A 461 -16.68 3.66 9.73
C MET A 461 -17.60 3.25 8.57
N LEU A 462 -18.92 3.28 8.79
CA LEU A 462 -19.90 2.98 7.75
C LEU A 462 -19.90 4.02 6.63
N MET A 463 -19.86 5.32 6.96
CA MET A 463 -19.87 6.39 5.96
C MET A 463 -18.61 6.39 5.09
N PHE A 464 -17.43 6.19 5.70
CA PHE A 464 -16.17 6.10 4.96
C PHE A 464 -16.10 4.83 4.10
N TYR A 465 -16.56 3.68 4.60
CA TYR A 465 -16.66 2.47 3.79
C TYR A 465 -17.58 2.68 2.56
N LEU A 466 -18.78 3.21 2.77
CA LEU A 466 -19.78 3.45 1.72
C LEU A 466 -19.29 4.44 0.66
N SER A 467 -18.61 5.52 1.06
CA SER A 467 -18.04 6.49 0.09
C SER A 467 -16.95 5.86 -0.78
N GLY A 468 -16.06 5.03 -0.22
CA GLY A 468 -15.04 4.32 -0.98
C GLY A 468 -15.65 3.31 -1.98
N PHE A 469 -16.69 2.61 -1.55
CA PHE A 469 -17.46 1.68 -2.38
C PHE A 469 -18.20 2.41 -3.52
N ALA A 470 -18.89 3.52 -3.20
CA ALA A 470 -19.62 4.33 -4.17
C ALA A 470 -18.67 4.88 -5.26
N MET A 471 -17.52 5.41 -4.87
CA MET A 471 -16.49 5.89 -5.81
C MET A 471 -16.04 4.79 -6.79
N THR A 472 -15.78 3.58 -6.29
CA THR A 472 -15.36 2.47 -7.14
C THR A 472 -16.49 2.00 -8.06
N THR A 473 -17.73 2.06 -7.57
CA THR A 473 -18.91 1.74 -8.37
C THR A 473 -19.07 2.73 -9.50
N VAL A 474 -19.01 4.04 -9.24
CA VAL A 474 -19.09 5.08 -10.27
C VAL A 474 -18.00 4.89 -11.34
N THR A 475 -16.74 4.66 -10.94
CA THR A 475 -15.64 4.48 -11.90
C THR A 475 -15.76 3.19 -12.72
N ASN A 476 -16.10 2.06 -12.09
CA ASN A 476 -16.15 0.78 -12.80
C ASN A 476 -17.40 0.63 -13.65
N VAL A 477 -18.52 1.17 -13.18
CA VAL A 477 -19.81 1.05 -13.85
C VAL A 477 -19.95 2.12 -14.93
N GLY A 478 -19.59 3.38 -14.63
CA GLY A 478 -19.77 4.55 -15.50
C GLY A 478 -18.88 4.61 -16.73
N PHE A 479 -17.74 3.93 -16.74
CA PHE A 479 -16.83 3.94 -17.88
C PHE A 479 -16.75 2.54 -18.50
N GLU A 480 -17.06 2.41 -19.78
CA GLU A 480 -17.01 1.13 -20.49
C GLU A 480 -15.55 0.72 -20.77
N GLU A 481 -14.71 1.67 -21.21
CA GLU A 481 -13.32 1.40 -21.55
C GLU A 481 -12.37 1.31 -20.34
N GLY A 482 -11.49 0.29 -20.36
CA GLY A 482 -10.51 0.07 -19.30
C GLY A 482 -9.41 1.14 -19.21
N TRP A 483 -9.22 1.95 -20.26
CA TRP A 483 -8.26 3.07 -20.25
C TRP A 483 -8.83 4.28 -19.50
N ASP A 484 -10.08 4.64 -19.77
CA ASP A 484 -10.78 5.73 -19.08
C ASP A 484 -10.86 5.45 -17.58
N ARG A 485 -11.15 4.20 -17.19
CA ARG A 485 -11.14 3.79 -15.77
C ARG A 485 -9.81 4.05 -15.08
N LYS A 486 -8.68 3.82 -15.77
CA LYS A 486 -7.34 4.01 -15.20
C LYS A 486 -6.97 5.48 -15.05
N LEU A 487 -7.48 6.35 -15.93
CA LEU A 487 -7.25 7.79 -15.86
C LEU A 487 -8.17 8.46 -14.82
N ILE A 488 -9.43 8.06 -14.77
CA ILE A 488 -10.46 8.73 -13.98
C ILE A 488 -10.42 8.29 -12.52
N LYS A 489 -10.04 7.03 -12.24
CA LYS A 489 -9.99 6.54 -10.85
C LYS A 489 -9.08 7.40 -9.95
N PRO A 490 -7.82 7.73 -10.31
CA PRO A 490 -6.99 8.65 -9.52
C PRO A 490 -7.59 10.05 -9.37
N VAL A 491 -8.21 10.59 -10.43
CA VAL A 491 -8.83 11.92 -10.40
C VAL A 491 -10.01 11.94 -9.43
N MET A 492 -10.88 10.93 -9.47
CA MET A 492 -11.97 10.76 -8.51
C MET A 492 -11.46 10.54 -7.09
N THR A 493 -10.40 9.75 -6.89
CA THR A 493 -9.78 9.55 -5.58
C THR A 493 -9.30 10.90 -5.01
N ILE A 494 -8.59 11.70 -5.79
CA ILE A 494 -8.12 13.03 -5.38
C ILE A 494 -9.32 13.96 -5.13
N GLY A 495 -10.34 13.91 -5.99
CA GLY A 495 -11.56 14.70 -5.83
C GLY A 495 -12.30 14.38 -4.53
N VAL A 496 -12.46 13.12 -4.17
CA VAL A 496 -13.09 12.70 -2.90
C VAL A 496 -12.24 13.12 -1.69
N LEU A 497 -10.91 13.03 -1.78
CA LEU A 497 -10.04 13.49 -0.70
C LEU A 497 -10.13 15.01 -0.51
N LEU A 498 -10.10 15.79 -1.60
CA LEU A 498 -10.10 17.25 -1.53
C LEU A 498 -11.48 17.85 -1.22
N PHE A 499 -12.54 17.34 -1.87
CA PHE A 499 -13.89 17.91 -1.75
C PHE A 499 -14.81 17.12 -0.82
N GLY A 500 -14.43 15.89 -0.45
CA GLY A 500 -15.17 15.09 0.53
C GLY A 500 -14.51 15.14 1.91
N PHE A 501 -13.26 14.67 1.99
CA PHE A 501 -12.60 14.47 3.29
C PHE A 501 -12.17 15.78 3.92
N LEU A 502 -11.56 16.72 3.18
CA LEU A 502 -11.13 17.99 3.77
C LEU A 502 -12.30 18.78 4.39
N PRO A 503 -13.47 18.94 3.74
CA PRO A 503 -14.62 19.59 4.37
C PRO A 503 -15.14 18.82 5.59
N ALA A 504 -15.19 17.49 5.54
CA ALA A 504 -15.62 16.69 6.68
C ALA A 504 -14.66 16.82 7.87
N ILE A 505 -13.35 16.75 7.63
CA ILE A 505 -12.32 17.00 8.65
C ILE A 505 -12.42 18.44 9.17
N GLY A 506 -12.63 19.42 8.28
CA GLY A 506 -12.83 20.82 8.66
C GLY A 506 -14.03 21.01 9.59
N SER A 507 -15.15 20.36 9.29
CA SER A 507 -16.33 20.37 10.17
C SER A 507 -16.05 19.69 11.52
N GLY A 508 -15.29 18.61 11.53
CA GLY A 508 -14.82 17.96 12.75
C GLY A 508 -13.91 18.84 13.59
N LEU A 509 -12.94 19.52 12.96
CA LEU A 509 -12.03 20.44 13.63
C LEU A 509 -12.77 21.63 14.21
N PHE A 510 -13.73 22.20 13.49
CA PHE A 510 -14.58 23.29 13.98
C PHE A 510 -15.32 22.88 15.26
N VAL A 511 -15.99 21.73 15.24
CA VAL A 511 -16.70 21.21 16.42
C VAL A 511 -15.74 20.85 17.55
N PHE A 512 -14.54 20.35 17.23
CA PHE A 512 -13.50 20.06 18.21
C PHE A 512 -12.98 21.32 18.91
N ILE A 513 -12.74 22.41 18.17
CA ILE A 513 -12.25 23.69 18.73
C ILE A 513 -13.26 24.25 19.73
N ILE A 514 -14.56 24.15 19.44
CA ILE A 514 -15.63 24.65 20.32
C ILE A 514 -15.78 23.76 21.56
N SER A 515 -15.85 22.45 21.37
CA SER A 515 -16.16 21.49 22.45
C SER A 515 -14.94 21.09 23.29
N LYS A 516 -13.72 21.31 22.79
CA LYS A 516 -12.43 20.81 23.33
C LYS A 516 -12.41 19.30 23.60
N GLN A 517 -13.35 18.55 23.01
CA GLN A 517 -13.53 17.12 23.25
C GLN A 517 -13.53 16.36 21.92
N PHE A 518 -12.68 15.33 21.84
CA PHE A 518 -12.49 14.56 20.61
C PHE A 518 -13.77 13.88 20.11
N ALA A 519 -14.64 13.42 21.02
CA ALA A 519 -15.88 12.74 20.65
C ALA A 519 -16.84 13.62 19.84
N TYR A 520 -16.94 14.91 20.18
CA TYR A 520 -17.75 15.86 19.42
C TYR A 520 -17.09 16.21 18.08
N GLY A 521 -15.77 16.32 18.04
CA GLY A 521 -15.03 16.45 16.77
C GLY A 521 -15.31 15.29 15.81
N MET A 522 -15.35 14.06 16.34
CA MET A 522 -15.72 12.86 15.57
C MET A 522 -17.15 12.92 15.02
N ILE A 523 -18.11 13.46 15.78
CA ILE A 523 -19.47 13.69 15.27
C ILE A 523 -19.45 14.70 14.14
N GLY A 524 -18.69 15.80 14.25
CA GLY A 524 -18.52 16.75 13.16
C GLY A 524 -18.07 16.07 11.87
N ILE A 525 -17.04 15.21 11.96
CA ILE A 525 -16.57 14.40 10.82
C ILE A 525 -17.69 13.51 10.27
N CYS A 526 -18.48 12.86 11.13
CA CYS A 526 -19.60 12.02 10.70
C CYS A 526 -20.64 12.81 9.92
N VAL A 527 -21.02 13.99 10.40
CA VAL A 527 -22.01 14.85 9.75
C VAL A 527 -21.51 15.30 8.38
N GLY A 528 -20.25 15.76 8.30
CA GLY A 528 -19.64 16.13 7.03
C GLY A 528 -19.61 14.97 6.04
N MET A 529 -19.22 13.78 6.49
CA MET A 529 -19.17 12.59 5.63
C MET A 529 -20.54 12.04 5.25
N LEU A 530 -21.58 12.22 6.07
CA LEU A 530 -22.93 11.79 5.72
C LEU A 530 -23.41 12.46 4.43
N LEU A 531 -23.15 13.76 4.28
CA LEU A 531 -23.48 14.51 3.07
C LEU A 531 -22.71 13.98 1.85
N VAL A 532 -21.38 13.83 1.99
CA VAL A 532 -20.51 13.34 0.92
C VAL A 532 -20.94 11.94 0.46
N THR A 533 -21.15 11.03 1.41
CA THR A 533 -21.58 9.66 1.14
C THR A 533 -22.97 9.63 0.54
N GLY A 534 -23.90 10.47 0.99
CA GLY A 534 -25.25 10.59 0.41
C GLY A 534 -25.21 10.99 -1.07
N VAL A 535 -24.43 12.02 -1.41
CA VAL A 535 -24.25 12.46 -2.81
C VAL A 535 -23.61 11.35 -3.65
N MET A 536 -22.54 10.72 -3.16
CA MET A 536 -21.83 9.66 -3.89
C MET A 536 -22.69 8.43 -4.13
N LEU A 537 -23.47 8.00 -3.12
CA LEU A 537 -24.40 6.89 -3.28
C LEU A 537 -25.53 7.23 -4.24
N HIS A 538 -26.04 8.46 -4.22
CA HIS A 538 -27.07 8.89 -5.17
C HIS A 538 -26.55 8.82 -6.61
N VAL A 539 -25.36 9.38 -6.88
CA VAL A 539 -24.72 9.30 -8.21
C VAL A 539 -24.47 7.86 -8.62
N ALA A 540 -23.97 7.02 -7.71
CA ALA A 540 -23.75 5.60 -7.99
C ALA A 540 -25.06 4.90 -8.36
N MET A 541 -26.13 5.09 -7.59
CA MET A 541 -27.43 4.46 -7.86
C MET A 541 -28.05 4.94 -9.17
N ASP A 542 -28.01 6.23 -9.48
CA ASP A 542 -28.53 6.79 -10.74
C ASP A 542 -27.80 6.17 -11.95
N LEU A 543 -26.47 6.13 -11.88
CA LEU A 543 -25.63 5.63 -12.97
C LEU A 543 -25.87 4.16 -13.27
N ILE A 544 -26.09 3.34 -12.23
CA ILE A 544 -26.30 1.91 -12.45
C ILE A 544 -27.73 1.65 -12.97
N SER A 545 -28.72 2.42 -12.52
CA SER A 545 -30.09 2.30 -13.03
C SER A 545 -30.15 2.52 -14.54
N LYS A 546 -29.40 3.49 -15.07
CA LYS A 546 -29.32 3.80 -16.51
C LYS A 546 -28.74 2.66 -17.35
N ILE A 547 -27.84 1.85 -16.78
CA ILE A 547 -27.23 0.72 -17.50
C ILE A 547 -28.20 -0.45 -17.62
N GLU A 548 -29.01 -0.69 -16.59
CA GLU A 548 -30.04 -1.72 -16.64
C GLU A 548 -31.09 -1.41 -17.73
N PHE A 549 -31.45 -0.14 -17.92
CA PHE A 549 -32.35 0.27 -19.01
C PHE A 549 -31.71 0.10 -20.40
N LYS A 550 -30.42 0.45 -20.55
CA LYS A 550 -29.69 0.33 -21.82
C LYS A 550 -29.54 -1.12 -22.31
N GLU A 551 -29.46 -2.09 -21.38
CA GLU A 551 -29.37 -3.53 -21.72
C GLU A 551 -30.73 -4.23 -21.87
N GLN A 552 -31.85 -3.61 -21.45
CA GLN A 552 -33.20 -4.16 -21.68
C GLN A 552 -33.78 -3.77 -23.05
N GLU A 553 -33.27 -2.71 -23.67
CA GLU A 553 -33.72 -2.19 -24.98
C GLU A 553 -32.92 -2.76 -26.17
N GLY A 554 -31.85 -3.52 -25.93
CA GLY A 554 -31.04 -4.20 -26.95
C GLY A 554 -31.17 -5.70 -26.87
#